data_AF-A0A7W0MJ53-F1
#
_entry.id   AF-A0A7W0MJ53-F1
#
_cell.length_a   1.000
_cell.length_b   1.000
_cell.length_c   1.000
_cell.angle_alpha   90.00
_cell.angle_beta   90.00
_cell.angle_gamma   90.00
#
_symmetry.space_group_name_H-M   'P 1'
#
loop_
_entity.id
_entity.type
_entity.pdbx_description
1 polymer ?
#
loop_
_entity_poly.entity_id
_entity_poly.type
_entity_poly.pdbx_seq_one_letter_code
_entity_poly.pdbx_strand_id
1 'polypeptide(L)'
;MLRSILAIIAGSVTWAVTALGADGILMTAFPAWFGEGGRVESVPVLLLMMFYSLAFSVLGGYVAAWLARRAKVKHAFVLGVLQLAMGCVASYQMWDTAPAWWHLTFLPLVLLANVLGGLLRASRKRGPTATAERLRAA
;
A
#
# COMPACT_ATOMS: atom_id res chain seq x y z
N MET A 1 -18.71 -10.62 -9.79
CA MET A 1 -18.39 -9.19 -10.00
C MET A 1 -18.47 -8.40 -8.69
N LEU A 2 -19.61 -8.39 -7.98
CA LEU A 2 -19.76 -7.66 -6.70
C LEU A 2 -18.64 -7.95 -5.67
N ARG A 3 -18.29 -9.23 -5.45
CA ARG A 3 -17.21 -9.62 -4.52
C ARG A 3 -15.83 -9.07 -4.90
N SER A 4 -15.54 -8.92 -6.19
CA SER A 4 -14.28 -8.36 -6.68
C SER A 4 -14.21 -6.86 -6.40
N ILE A 5 -15.33 -6.16 -6.62
CA ILE A 5 -15.45 -4.73 -6.31
C ILE A 5 -15.31 -4.51 -4.81
N LEU A 6 -16.03 -5.28 -3.99
CA LEU A 6 -15.92 -5.22 -2.53
C LEU A 6 -14.51 -5.48 -2.02
N ALA A 7 -13.74 -6.37 -2.67
CA ALA A 7 -12.35 -6.62 -2.32
C ALA A 7 -11.45 -5.40 -2.57
N ILE A 8 -11.62 -4.71 -3.71
CA ILE A 8 -10.86 -3.50 -4.05
C ILE A 8 -11.25 -2.35 -3.10
N ILE A 9 -12.55 -2.18 -2.83
CA ILE A 9 -13.05 -1.18 -1.90
C ILE A 9 -12.49 -1.43 -0.49
N ALA A 10 -12.57 -2.65 0.02
CA ALA A 10 -12.06 -2.99 1.34
C ALA A 10 -10.55 -2.74 1.48
N GLY A 11 -9.76 -3.09 0.46
CA GLY A 11 -8.33 -2.79 0.44
C GLY A 11 -8.04 -1.30 0.40
N SER A 12 -8.79 -0.54 -0.43
CA SER A 12 -8.68 0.92 -0.52
C SER A 12 -9.03 1.60 0.80
N VAL A 13 -10.12 1.20 1.44
CA VAL A 13 -10.57 1.73 2.73
C VAL A 13 -9.56 1.40 3.82
N THR A 14 -9.03 0.17 3.84
CA THR A 14 -8.01 -0.22 4.83
C THR A 14 -6.77 0.67 4.72
N TRP A 15 -6.28 0.88 3.50
CA TRP A 15 -5.16 1.77 3.24
C TRP A 15 -5.49 3.22 3.63
N ALA A 16 -6.64 3.75 3.22
CA ALA A 16 -7.02 5.14 3.49
C ALA A 16 -7.14 5.41 4.99
N VAL A 17 -7.80 4.52 5.74
CA VAL A 17 -7.95 4.65 7.20
C VAL A 17 -6.60 4.62 7.90
N THR A 18 -5.70 3.70 7.49
CA THR A 18 -4.39 3.58 8.12
C THR A 18 -3.45 4.73 7.77
N ALA A 19 -3.43 5.16 6.51
CA ALA A 19 -2.62 6.29 6.06
C ALA A 19 -3.10 7.61 6.71
N LEU A 20 -4.38 7.96 6.54
CA LEU A 20 -4.93 9.20 7.10
C LEU A 20 -4.87 9.23 8.63
N GLY A 21 -5.10 8.08 9.27
CA GLY A 21 -4.98 7.94 10.72
C GLY A 21 -3.55 8.18 11.18
N ALA A 22 -2.54 7.60 10.52
CA ALA A 22 -1.15 7.80 10.87
C ALA A 22 -0.69 9.23 10.62
N ASP A 23 -1.07 9.83 9.49
CA ASP A 23 -0.73 11.22 9.17
C ASP A 23 -1.33 12.18 10.19
N GLY A 24 -2.60 12.00 10.56
CA GLY A 24 -3.26 12.81 11.60
C GLY A 24 -2.63 12.64 12.98
N ILE A 25 -2.22 11.42 13.35
CA ILE A 25 -1.47 11.18 14.59
C ILE A 25 -0.11 11.88 14.53
N LEU A 26 0.62 11.80 13.42
CA LEU A 26 1.93 12.43 13.28
C LEU A 26 1.83 13.95 13.40
N MET A 27 0.85 14.56 12.73
CA MET A 27 0.63 16.01 12.77
C MET A 27 0.27 16.52 14.17
N THR A 28 -0.45 15.72 14.96
CA THR A 28 -0.87 16.11 16.32
C THR A 28 0.19 15.78 17.38
N ALA A 29 0.87 14.65 17.27
CA ALA A 29 1.89 14.21 18.24
C ALA A 29 3.25 14.87 18.00
N PHE A 30 3.60 15.15 16.74
CA PHE A 30 4.89 15.73 16.33
C PHE A 30 4.73 16.94 15.41
N PRO A 31 4.01 18.00 15.84
CA PRO A 31 3.78 19.18 15.02
C PRO A 31 5.09 19.86 14.56
N ALA A 32 6.17 19.75 15.36
CA ALA A 32 7.48 20.31 15.02
C ALA A 32 8.16 19.65 13.80
N TRP A 33 7.67 18.50 13.32
CA TRP A 33 8.18 17.87 12.10
C TRP A 33 7.60 18.48 10.82
N PHE A 34 6.55 19.30 10.95
CA PHE A 34 5.85 19.94 9.86
C PHE A 34 6.15 21.45 9.90
N GLY A 35 6.80 21.95 8.85
CA GLY A 35 7.07 23.38 8.66
C GLY A 35 5.83 24.15 8.18
N GLU A 36 6.04 25.40 7.76
CA GLU A 36 4.97 26.23 7.20
C GLU A 36 4.28 25.51 6.02
N GLY A 37 2.94 25.55 6.02
CA GLY A 37 2.14 24.85 5.01
C GLY A 37 2.15 23.32 5.10
N GLY A 38 2.65 22.73 6.19
CA GLY A 38 2.70 21.27 6.38
C GLY A 38 3.88 20.60 5.68
N ARG A 39 4.90 21.38 5.30
CA ARG A 39 6.05 20.90 4.56
C ARG A 39 7.02 20.10 5.44
N VAL A 40 7.52 18.97 4.93
CA VAL A 40 8.49 18.13 5.64
C VAL A 40 9.82 18.14 4.91
N GLU A 41 10.86 18.68 5.57
CA GLU A 41 12.21 18.79 4.98
C GLU A 41 13.19 17.76 5.52
N SER A 42 12.94 17.25 6.73
CA SER A 42 13.83 16.28 7.37
C SER A 42 13.74 14.93 6.65
N VAL A 43 14.84 14.55 5.99
CA VAL A 43 14.98 13.26 5.29
C VAL A 43 14.60 12.05 6.16
N PRO A 44 15.00 11.96 7.45
CA PRO A 44 14.60 10.83 8.29
C PRO A 44 13.09 10.71 8.48
N VAL A 45 12.37 11.83 8.61
CA VAL A 45 10.91 11.83 8.74
C VAL A 45 10.25 11.45 7.41
N LEU A 46 10.74 11.99 6.30
CA LEU A 46 10.26 11.60 4.96
C LEU A 46 10.41 10.09 4.71
N LEU A 47 11.53 9.49 5.12
CA LEU A 47 11.76 8.05 5.01
C LEU A 47 10.84 7.25 5.94
N LEU A 48 10.63 7.72 7.17
CA LEU A 48 9.68 7.10 8.09
C LEU A 48 8.26 7.11 7.51
N MET A 49 7.84 8.26 6.96
CA MET A 49 6.55 8.44 6.31
C MET A 49 6.36 7.52 5.11
N MET A 50 7.39 7.43 4.28
CA MET A 50 7.43 6.50 3.17
C MET A 50 7.30 5.05 3.66
N PHE A 51 8.05 4.66 4.69
CA PHE A 51 8.10 3.29 5.17
C PHE A 51 6.75 2.81 5.73
N TYR A 52 6.12 3.58 6.61
CA TYR A 52 4.79 3.17 7.11
C TYR A 52 3.73 3.20 6.01
N SER A 53 3.80 4.16 5.09
CA SER A 53 2.84 4.26 3.99
C SER A 53 2.93 3.07 3.05
N LEU A 54 4.15 2.58 2.80
CA LEU A 54 4.37 1.34 2.06
C LEU A 54 3.86 0.14 2.84
N ALA A 55 4.08 0.06 4.15
CA ALA A 55 3.53 -1.01 4.99
C ALA A 55 1.98 -1.05 4.95
N PHE A 56 1.33 0.11 4.99
CA PHE A 56 -0.12 0.21 4.83
C PHE A 56 -0.59 -0.15 3.43
N SER A 57 0.20 0.17 2.40
CA SER A 57 -0.07 -0.24 1.01
C SER A 57 0.02 -1.76 0.85
N VAL A 58 1.01 -2.41 1.48
CA VAL A 58 1.08 -3.87 1.58
C VAL A 58 -0.15 -4.43 2.28
N LEU A 59 -0.61 -3.81 3.37
CA LEU A 59 -1.79 -4.23 4.10
C LEU A 59 -3.07 -4.13 3.24
N GLY A 60 -3.26 -3.02 2.53
CA GLY A 60 -4.38 -2.82 1.60
C GLY A 60 -4.40 -3.89 0.49
N GLY A 61 -3.25 -4.12 -0.15
CA GLY A 61 -3.07 -5.18 -1.15
C GLY A 61 -3.35 -6.59 -0.60
N TYR A 62 -2.91 -6.87 0.63
CA TYR A 62 -3.17 -8.13 1.33
C TYR A 62 -4.66 -8.34 1.61
N VAL A 63 -5.36 -7.31 2.10
CA VAL A 63 -6.81 -7.36 2.38
C VAL A 63 -7.60 -7.56 1.09
N ALA A 64 -7.28 -6.83 0.02
CA ALA A 64 -7.92 -7.02 -1.28
C ALA A 64 -7.73 -8.45 -1.83
N ALA A 65 -6.50 -8.98 -1.76
CA ALA A 65 -6.20 -10.34 -2.14
C ALA A 65 -6.87 -11.40 -1.23
N TRP A 66 -7.14 -11.06 0.03
CA TRP A 66 -7.84 -11.93 0.97
C TRP A 66 -9.31 -12.09 0.59
N LEU A 67 -9.99 -10.98 0.30
CA LEU A 67 -11.42 -10.98 -0.04
C LEU A 67 -11.71 -11.49 -1.46
N ALA A 68 -10.81 -11.27 -2.43
CA ALA A 68 -11.05 -11.61 -3.83
C ALA A 68 -11.30 -13.13 -4.08
N ARG A 69 -10.80 -14.02 -3.20
CA ARG A 69 -10.85 -15.51 -3.27
C ARG A 69 -10.25 -16.15 -4.55
N ARG A 70 -10.47 -15.60 -5.75
CA ARG A 70 -9.92 -15.96 -7.07
C ARG A 70 -9.10 -14.79 -7.63
N ALA A 71 -8.07 -15.07 -8.45
CA ALA A 71 -7.22 -14.05 -9.10
C ALA A 71 -6.66 -12.97 -8.15
N LYS A 72 -6.18 -13.38 -6.98
CA LYS A 72 -5.75 -12.53 -5.86
C LYS A 72 -4.74 -11.44 -6.28
N VAL A 73 -3.71 -11.83 -7.04
CA VAL A 73 -2.64 -10.93 -7.47
C VAL A 73 -3.15 -9.89 -8.48
N LYS A 74 -4.08 -10.27 -9.38
CA LYS A 74 -4.70 -9.32 -10.32
C LYS A 74 -5.48 -8.23 -9.59
N HIS A 75 -6.22 -8.58 -8.53
CA HIS A 75 -6.98 -7.59 -7.76
C HIS A 75 -6.07 -6.66 -6.95
N ALA A 76 -4.98 -7.20 -6.38
CA ALA A 76 -3.96 -6.39 -5.71
C ALA A 76 -3.24 -5.45 -6.69
N PHE A 77 -2.98 -5.89 -7.93
CA PHE A 77 -2.42 -5.05 -8.98
C PHE A 77 -3.37 -3.93 -9.40
N VAL A 78 -4.65 -4.23 -9.63
CA VAL A 78 -5.67 -3.21 -9.96
C VAL A 78 -5.80 -2.19 -8.83
N LEU A 79 -5.80 -2.64 -7.58
CA LEU A 79 -5.77 -1.74 -6.42
C LEU A 79 -4.53 -0.85 -6.42
N GLY A 80 -3.34 -1.44 -6.67
CA GLY A 80 -2.10 -0.68 -6.74
C GLY A 80 -2.08 0.35 -7.86
N VAL A 81 -2.63 0.05 -9.04
CA VAL A 81 -2.77 1.01 -10.15
C VAL A 81 -3.73 2.14 -9.77
N LEU A 82 -4.85 1.80 -9.11
CA LEU A 82 -5.82 2.79 -8.64
C LEU A 82 -5.19 3.73 -7.59
N GLN A 83 -4.43 3.18 -6.63
CA GLN A 83 -3.70 3.98 -5.64
C GLN A 83 -2.57 4.78 -6.25
N LEU A 84 -1.86 4.27 -7.25
CA LEU A 84 -0.85 5.02 -7.98
C LEU A 84 -1.47 6.24 -8.67
N ALA A 85 -2.61 6.07 -9.34
CA ALA A 85 -3.32 7.17 -9.98
C ALA A 85 -3.77 8.24 -8.97
N MET A 86 -4.36 7.83 -7.84
CA MET A 86 -4.69 8.74 -6.75
C MET A 86 -3.46 9.42 -6.16
N GLY A 87 -2.36 8.67 -5.99
CA GLY A 87 -1.09 9.18 -5.49
C GLY A 87 -0.47 10.21 -6.41
N CYS A 88 -0.60 10.08 -7.73
CA CYS A 88 -0.17 11.09 -8.69
C CYS A 88 -0.95 12.40 -8.51
N VAL A 89 -2.27 12.32 -8.35
CA VAL A 89 -3.13 13.49 -8.11
C VAL A 89 -2.76 14.14 -6.77
N ALA A 90 -2.60 13.36 -5.71
CA ALA A 90 -2.19 13.86 -4.39
C ALA A 90 -0.79 14.50 -4.44
N SER A 91 0.17 13.88 -5.12
CA SER A 91 1.53 14.42 -5.27
C SER A 91 1.53 15.72 -6.05
N TYR A 92 0.68 15.86 -7.07
CA TYR A 92 0.52 17.12 -7.79
C TYR A 92 -0.05 18.23 -6.89
N GLN A 93 -1.04 17.91 -6.06
CA GLN A 93 -1.64 18.88 -5.12
C GLN A 93 -0.69 19.26 -3.98
N MET A 94 0.18 18.33 -3.58
CA MET A 94 1.09 18.44 -2.43
C MET A 94 2.55 18.61 -2.86
N TRP A 95 2.80 19.08 -4.09
CA TRP A 95 4.14 19.12 -4.65
C TRP A 95 5.12 19.98 -3.83
N ASP A 96 4.60 20.99 -3.13
CA ASP A 96 5.41 21.89 -2.31
C ASP A 96 5.66 21.37 -0.89
N THR A 97 4.92 20.34 -0.43
CA THR A 97 5.01 19.83 0.94
C THR A 97 6.15 18.83 1.14
N ALA A 98 6.69 18.25 0.07
CA ALA A 98 7.85 17.37 0.13
C ALA A 98 8.75 17.56 -1.10
N PRO A 99 10.05 17.19 -1.02
CA PRO A 99 10.94 17.23 -2.17
C PRO A 99 10.46 16.33 -3.33
N ALA A 100 10.66 16.77 -4.57
CA ALA A 100 10.24 16.02 -5.77
C ALA A 100 10.73 14.56 -5.82
N TRP A 101 11.95 14.29 -5.31
CA TRP A 101 12.50 12.93 -5.27
C TRP A 101 11.66 11.99 -4.39
N TRP A 102 11.01 12.50 -3.35
CA TRP A 102 10.16 11.72 -2.46
C TRP A 102 8.91 11.24 -3.19
N HIS A 103 8.22 12.13 -3.91
CA HIS A 103 7.07 11.76 -4.74
C HIS A 103 7.45 10.74 -5.82
N LEU A 104 8.55 10.99 -6.52
CA LEU A 104 9.02 10.13 -7.62
C LEU A 104 9.41 8.73 -7.17
N THR A 105 9.97 8.59 -5.96
CA THR A 105 10.33 7.28 -5.40
C THR A 105 9.14 6.57 -4.77
N PHE A 106 8.27 7.31 -4.07
CA PHE A 106 7.12 6.75 -3.37
C PHE A 106 6.08 6.15 -4.33
N LEU A 107 5.76 6.85 -5.43
CA LEU A 107 4.73 6.42 -6.40
C LEU A 107 4.94 4.99 -6.92
N PRO A 108 6.07 4.63 -7.56
CA PRO A 108 6.27 3.26 -8.05
C PRO A 108 6.32 2.24 -6.90
N LEU A 109 6.83 2.62 -5.72
CA LEU A 109 6.88 1.73 -4.57
C LEU A 109 5.48 1.38 -4.03
N VAL A 110 4.49 2.28 -4.11
CA VAL A 110 3.10 2.00 -3.70
C VAL A 110 2.50 0.86 -4.53
N LEU A 111 2.72 0.86 -5.84
CA LEU A 111 2.27 -0.22 -6.70
C LEU A 111 2.94 -1.55 -6.32
N LEU A 112 4.26 -1.54 -6.14
CA LEU A 112 5.03 -2.73 -5.76
C LEU A 112 4.59 -3.26 -4.39
N ALA A 113 4.34 -2.39 -3.42
CA ALA A 113 3.86 -2.72 -2.08
C ALA A 113 2.49 -3.41 -2.13
N ASN A 114 1.54 -2.87 -2.90
CA ASN A 114 0.22 -3.50 -3.07
C ASN A 114 0.33 -4.90 -3.68
N VAL A 115 1.13 -5.05 -4.73
CA VAL A 115 1.36 -6.36 -5.37
C VAL A 115 2.02 -7.33 -4.39
N LEU A 116 3.00 -6.87 -3.60
CA LEU A 116 3.66 -7.67 -2.57
C LEU A 116 2.66 -8.19 -1.53
N GLY A 117 1.77 -7.32 -1.04
CA GLY A 117 0.68 -7.74 -0.14
C GLY A 117 -0.21 -8.81 -0.75
N GLY A 118 -0.55 -8.66 -2.03
CA GLY A 118 -1.30 -9.66 -2.78
C GLY A 118 -0.58 -11.00 -2.94
N LEU A 119 0.74 -10.95 -3.20
CA LEU A 119 1.60 -12.13 -3.32
C LEU A 119 1.73 -12.87 -1.98
N LEU A 120 1.95 -12.17 -0.86
CA LEU A 120 2.00 -12.77 0.48
C LEU A 120 0.73 -13.58 0.77
N ARG A 121 -0.44 -13.05 0.40
CA ARG A 121 -1.72 -13.77 0.57
C ARG A 121 -1.89 -14.92 -0.42
N ALA A 122 -1.32 -14.83 -1.62
CA ALA A 122 -1.35 -15.89 -2.61
C ALA A 122 -0.51 -17.10 -2.14
N SER A 123 0.71 -16.84 -1.67
CA SER A 123 1.67 -17.84 -1.19
C SER A 123 1.18 -18.59 0.05
N ARG A 124 0.44 -17.93 0.96
CA ARG A 124 -0.10 -18.57 2.19
C ARG A 124 -1.10 -19.72 1.95
N LYS A 125 -1.57 -19.94 0.71
CA LYS A 125 -2.41 -21.12 0.35
C LYS A 125 -1.63 -22.26 -0.31
N ARG A 126 -0.37 -22.06 -0.72
CA ARG A 126 0.54 -23.15 -1.07
C ARG A 126 1.23 -23.62 0.21
N GLY A 127 0.50 -24.39 1.02
CA GLY A 127 1.12 -25.08 2.16
C GLY A 127 2.10 -26.17 1.67
N PRO A 128 3.07 -26.60 2.52
CA PRO A 128 4.12 -27.58 2.19
C PRO A 128 3.62 -28.93 1.64
N THR A 129 2.35 -29.26 1.82
CA THR A 129 1.72 -30.53 1.43
C THR A 129 1.69 -30.75 -0.08
N ALA A 130 1.58 -29.70 -0.90
CA ALA A 130 1.51 -29.86 -2.36
C ALA A 130 2.86 -30.32 -2.98
N THR A 131 3.99 -29.99 -2.33
CA THR A 131 5.31 -30.47 -2.76
C THR A 131 5.54 -31.92 -2.32
N ALA A 132 5.09 -32.27 -1.12
CA ALA A 132 5.18 -33.64 -0.59
C ALA A 132 4.31 -34.64 -1.38
N GLU A 133 3.12 -34.24 -1.85
CA GLU A 133 2.28 -35.10 -2.71
C GLU A 133 2.87 -35.26 -4.12
N ARG A 134 3.47 -34.21 -4.68
CA ARG A 134 4.12 -34.28 -6.01
C ARG A 134 5.35 -35.18 -6.03
N LEU A 135 6.09 -35.26 -4.92
CA LEU A 135 7.24 -36.15 -4.78
C LEU A 135 6.86 -37.60 -4.45
N ARG A 136 5.61 -37.86 -4.03
CA ARG A 136 5.08 -39.22 -3.80
C ARG A 136 4.38 -39.82 -5.02
N ALA A 137 4.04 -38.98 -6.00
CA ALA A 137 3.37 -39.38 -7.24
C ALA A 137 4.33 -39.48 -8.44
N ALA A 138 5.63 -39.29 -8.22
CA ALA A 138 6.72 -39.43 -9.19
C ALA A 138 7.61 -40.61 -8.77
#